data_AF-A0A1K0JI85-F1
#
_entry.id   AF-A0A1K0JI85-F1
#
_cell.length_a   1.000
_cell.length_b   1.000
_cell.length_c   1.000
_cell.angle_alpha   90.00
_cell.angle_beta   90.00
_cell.angle_gamma   90.00
#
_symmetry.space_group_name_H-M   'P 1'
#
loop_
_entity.id
_entity.type
_entity.pdbx_description
1 polymer ?
#
loop_
_entity_poly.entity_id
_entity_poly.type
_entity_poly.pdbx_seq_one_letter_code
_entity_poly.pdbx_strand_id
1 'polypeptide(L)'
;MFTEAIEDILRDHATPATLRTIEGGAAPDTLWPALADAGFLELMAPESAGGAGLSLPAIGPIFTAFGRHALPVPAAQTIAARRCWRPRARNRQPA
;
A
#
# COMPACT_ATOMS: atom_id res chain seq x y z
N MET A 1 3.75 4.77 13.59
CA MET A 1 4.45 5.33 12.41
C MET A 1 3.77 5.02 11.08
N PHE A 2 3.89 3.83 10.46
CA PHE A 2 3.27 3.61 9.13
C PHE A 2 1.74 3.75 9.15
N THR A 3 1.08 3.27 10.20
CA THR A 3 -0.39 3.37 10.35
C THR A 3 -0.85 4.82 10.48
N GLU A 4 -0.13 5.67 11.20
CA GLU A 4 -0.50 7.09 11.34
C GLU A 4 -0.29 7.82 10.00
N ALA A 5 0.86 7.60 9.36
CA ALA A 5 1.17 8.22 8.08
C ALA A 5 0.18 7.83 6.98
N ILE A 6 -0.27 6.57 6.93
CA ILE A 6 -1.30 6.18 5.96
C ILE A 6 -2.66 6.77 6.30
N GLU A 7 -3.01 6.85 7.58
CA GLU A 7 -4.28 7.46 8.01
C GLU A 7 -4.35 8.93 7.60
N ASP A 8 -3.23 9.65 7.66
CA ASP A 8 -3.16 11.05 7.21
C ASP A 8 -3.31 11.16 5.68
N ILE A 9 -2.60 10.35 4.90
CA ILE A 9 -2.77 10.30 3.43
C ILE A 9 -4.21 9.96 3.06
N LEU A 10 -4.80 8.95 3.70
CA LEU A 10 -6.17 8.54 3.39
C LEU A 10 -7.19 9.62 3.79
N ARG A 11 -7.00 10.29 4.93
CA ARG A 11 -7.84 11.41 5.35
C ARG A 11 -7.85 12.53 4.32
N ASP A 12 -6.69 12.87 3.77
CA ASP A 12 -6.54 13.99 2.86
C ASP A 12 -6.96 13.65 1.42
N HIS A 13 -6.74 12.41 0.98
CA HIS A 13 -6.93 12.02 -0.42
C HIS A 13 -8.15 11.11 -0.67
N ALA A 14 -8.52 10.23 0.27
CA ALA A 14 -9.66 9.31 0.15
C ALA A 14 -10.97 9.92 0.68
N THR A 15 -11.24 11.18 0.31
CA THR A 15 -12.46 11.88 0.73
C THR A 15 -13.71 11.29 0.05
N PRO A 16 -14.92 11.46 0.62
CA PRO A 16 -16.16 11.03 -0.02
C PRO A 16 -16.39 11.62 -1.42
N ALA A 17 -15.86 12.82 -1.71
CA ALA A 17 -15.94 13.43 -3.03
C ALA A 17 -15.00 12.72 -4.03
N THR A 18 -13.79 12.40 -3.61
CA THR A 18 -12.83 11.64 -4.42
C THR A 18 -13.36 10.24 -4.73
N LEU A 19 -13.87 9.54 -3.71
CA LEU A 19 -14.49 8.20 -3.83
C LEU A 19 -15.57 8.17 -4.92
N ARG A 20 -16.59 9.01 -4.80
CA ARG A 20 -17.69 9.10 -5.78
C ARG A 20 -17.21 9.42 -7.19
N THR A 21 -16.18 10.25 -7.32
CA THR A 21 -15.60 10.60 -8.62
C THR A 21 -14.94 9.39 -9.29
N ILE A 22 -14.14 8.63 -8.53
CA ILE A 22 -13.48 7.42 -9.02
C ILE A 22 -14.51 6.32 -9.32
N GLU A 23 -15.50 6.13 -8.46
CA GLU A 23 -16.61 5.19 -8.69
C GLU A 23 -17.43 5.56 -9.93
N GLY A 24 -17.50 6.84 -10.27
CA GLY A 24 -18.07 7.37 -11.51
C GLY A 24 -17.21 7.15 -12.76
N GLY A 25 -16.05 6.50 -12.63
CA GLY A 25 -15.16 6.14 -13.74
C GLY A 25 -13.98 7.07 -13.95
N ALA A 26 -13.79 8.09 -13.10
CA ALA A 26 -12.60 8.93 -13.16
C ALA A 26 -11.34 8.17 -12.72
N ALA A 27 -10.19 8.57 -13.25
CA ALA A 27 -8.91 8.03 -12.81
C ALA A 27 -8.53 8.53 -11.40
N PRO A 28 -7.86 7.72 -10.57
CA PRO A 28 -7.46 8.08 -9.22
C PRO A 28 -6.17 8.93 -9.19
N ASP A 29 -6.12 9.98 -10.00
CA ASP A 29 -4.88 10.71 -10.35
C ASP A 29 -4.20 11.43 -9.16
N THR A 30 -4.90 11.63 -8.05
CA THR A 30 -4.32 12.20 -6.83
C THR A 30 -4.07 11.13 -5.76
N LEU A 31 -5.03 10.24 -5.56
CA LEU A 31 -4.98 9.23 -4.51
C LEU A 31 -3.93 8.16 -4.78
N TRP A 32 -3.81 7.68 -6.02
CA TRP A 32 -2.85 6.64 -6.35
C TRP A 32 -1.39 7.13 -6.25
N PRO A 33 -1.03 8.30 -6.84
CA PRO A 33 0.31 8.85 -6.66
C PRO A 33 0.66 9.12 -5.19
N ALA A 34 -0.27 9.66 -4.39
CA ALA A 34 -0.01 9.90 -2.96
C ALA A 34 0.43 8.62 -2.22
N LEU A 35 -0.18 7.47 -2.53
CA LEU A 35 0.22 6.17 -1.96
C LEU A 35 1.55 5.67 -2.52
N ALA A 36 1.76 5.82 -3.83
CA ALA A 36 2.95 5.33 -4.51
C ALA A 36 4.20 6.12 -4.11
N ASP A 37 4.12 7.44 -4.11
CA ASP A 37 5.21 8.36 -3.82
C ASP A 37 5.61 8.31 -2.35
N ALA A 38 4.66 8.07 -1.45
CA ALA A 38 4.92 7.82 -0.04
C ALA A 38 5.47 6.40 0.25
N GLY A 39 5.64 5.56 -0.77
CA GLY A 39 6.27 4.23 -0.65
C GLY A 39 5.37 3.14 -0.07
N PHE A 40 4.07 3.40 0.14
CA PHE A 40 3.16 2.44 0.77
C PHE A 40 2.97 1.15 -0.03
N LEU A 41 3.13 1.23 -1.36
CA LEU A 41 3.02 0.07 -2.24
C LEU A 41 4.18 -0.92 -2.12
N GLU A 42 5.27 -0.55 -1.43
CA GLU A 42 6.49 -1.36 -1.26
C GLU A 42 6.72 -1.84 0.17
N LEU A 43 5.79 -1.61 1.11
CA LEU A 43 6.02 -1.87 2.53
C LEU A 43 6.40 -3.32 2.86
N MET A 44 5.90 -4.30 2.10
CA MET A 44 6.23 -5.72 2.28
C MET A 44 7.47 -6.19 1.49
N ALA A 45 8.05 -5.33 0.64
CA ALA A 45 9.27 -5.64 -0.06
C ALA A 45 10.48 -5.56 0.90
N PRO A 46 11.55 -6.33 0.69
CA PRO A 46 12.76 -6.20 1.49
C PRO A 46 13.41 -4.83 1.28
N GLU A 47 14.20 -4.38 2.26
CA GLU A 47 14.94 -3.11 2.21
C GLU A 47 15.91 -3.04 1.02
N SER A 48 16.52 -4.17 0.65
CA SER A 48 17.38 -4.27 -0.55
C SER A 48 16.64 -4.02 -1.87
N ALA A 49 15.31 -4.03 -1.85
CA ALA A 49 14.45 -3.69 -2.97
C ALA A 49 13.67 -2.38 -2.73
N GLY A 50 14.08 -1.56 -1.75
CA GLY A 50 13.48 -0.27 -1.42
C GLY A 50 12.21 -0.35 -0.57
N GLY A 51 11.90 -1.50 0.03
CA GLY A 51 10.74 -1.66 0.91
C GLY A 51 11.06 -1.58 2.40
N ALA A 52 10.03 -1.77 3.24
CA ALA A 52 10.14 -1.72 4.70
C ALA A 52 10.19 -3.12 5.37
N GLY A 53 10.21 -4.20 4.59
CA GLY A 53 10.32 -5.57 5.08
C GLY A 53 9.16 -6.05 5.96
N LEU A 54 7.99 -5.41 5.90
CA LEU A 54 6.87 -5.74 6.79
C LEU A 54 6.36 -7.17 6.57
N SER A 55 6.10 -7.85 7.68
CA SER A 55 5.44 -9.15 7.71
C SER A 55 3.93 -9.02 7.47
N LEU A 56 3.26 -10.14 7.18
CA LEU A 56 1.79 -10.16 7.03
C LEU A 56 1.04 -9.68 8.29
N PRO A 57 1.43 -10.03 9.53
CA PRO A 57 0.82 -9.44 10.71
C PRO A 57 1.06 -7.93 10.82
N ALA A 58 2.25 -7.45 10.44
CA ALA A 58 2.62 -6.05 10.56
C ALA A 58 1.92 -5.12 9.54
N ILE A 59 1.57 -5.63 8.34
CA ILE A 59 0.81 -4.86 7.34
C ILE A 59 -0.69 -4.77 7.69
N GLY A 60 -1.19 -5.64 8.58
CA GLY A 60 -2.61 -5.76 8.92
C GLY A 60 -3.31 -4.43 9.26
N PRO A 61 -2.77 -3.60 10.17
CA PRO A 61 -3.37 -2.30 10.51
C PRO A 61 -3.52 -1.34 9.31
N ILE A 62 -2.60 -1.38 8.35
CA ILE A 62 -2.66 -0.57 7.13
C ILE A 62 -3.81 -1.06 6.23
N PHE A 63 -3.98 -2.37 6.07
CA PHE A 63 -5.11 -2.92 5.33
C PHE A 63 -6.45 -2.61 6.00
N THR A 64 -6.48 -2.58 7.34
CA THR A 64 -7.66 -2.12 8.08
C THR A 64 -7.95 -0.64 7.79
N ALA A 65 -6.93 0.22 7.73
CA ALA A 65 -7.11 1.63 7.34
C ALA A 65 -7.67 1.76 5.92
N PHE A 66 -7.19 0.98 4.95
CA PHE A 66 -7.75 0.95 3.60
C PHE A 66 -9.26 0.65 3.60
N GLY A 67 -9.67 -0.36 4.37
CA GLY A 67 -11.09 -0.71 4.51
C GLY A 67 -11.92 0.39 5.18
N ARG A 68 -11.38 1.03 6.22
CA ARG A 68 -12.04 2.13 6.94
C ARG A 68 -12.34 3.34 6.04
N HIS A 69 -11.44 3.63 5.10
CA HIS A 69 -11.58 4.73 4.15
C HIS A 69 -12.16 4.31 2.80
N ALA A 70 -12.71 3.09 2.71
CA ALA A 70 -13.31 2.53 1.49
C ALA A 70 -12.42 2.67 0.24
N LEU A 71 -11.10 2.50 0.40
CA LEU A 71 -10.10 2.87 -0.59
C LEU A 71 -10.45 2.37 -2.01
N PRO A 72 -10.72 3.26 -2.99
CA PRO A 72 -11.27 2.89 -4.30
C PRO A 72 -10.18 2.50 -5.31
N VAL A 73 -9.03 2.04 -4.82
CA VAL A 73 -7.87 1.64 -5.64
C VAL A 73 -7.28 0.33 -5.15
N PRO A 74 -6.65 -0.48 -6.02
CA PRO A 74 -6.22 -1.83 -5.68
C PRO A 74 -4.89 -1.86 -4.91
N ALA A 75 -4.73 -1.04 -3.86
CA ALA A 75 -3.47 -0.88 -3.13
C ALA A 75 -3.05 -2.17 -2.40
N ALA A 76 -3.97 -2.82 -1.67
CA ALA A 76 -3.69 -4.07 -0.96
C ALA A 76 -3.30 -5.21 -1.94
N GLN A 77 -4.03 -5.32 -3.04
CA GLN A 77 -3.77 -6.29 -4.11
C GLN A 77 -2.39 -6.03 -4.73
N THR A 78 -2.04 -4.76 -4.95
CA THR A 78 -0.74 -4.37 -5.50
C THR A 78 0.40 -4.73 -4.56
N ILE A 79 0.27 -4.45 -3.26
CA ILE A 79 1.27 -4.82 -2.25
C ILE A 79 1.46 -6.35 -2.23
N ALA A 80 0.36 -7.11 -2.20
CA ALA A 80 0.41 -8.57 -2.22
C ALA A 80 1.03 -9.12 -3.50
N ALA A 81 0.64 -8.61 -4.67
CA ALA A 81 1.16 -9.02 -5.96
C ALA A 81 2.67 -8.76 -6.06
N ARG A 82 3.13 -7.57 -5.65
CA ARG A 82 4.57 -7.23 -5.61
C ARG A 82 5.33 -8.17 -4.68
N ARG A 83 4.78 -8.48 -3.49
CA ARG A 83 5.40 -9.42 -2.55
C ARG A 83 5.53 -10.84 -3.12
N CYS A 84 4.55 -11.30 -3.88
CA CYS A 84 4.52 -12.64 -4.48
C CYS A 84 5.40 -12.75 -5.73
N TRP A 85 5.43 -11.71 -6.56
CA TRP A 85 6.18 -11.70 -7.81
C TRP A 85 7.69 -11.55 -7.60
N ARG A 86 8.11 -10.83 -6.55
CA ARG A 86 9.53 -10.59 -6.28
C ARG A 86 10.27 -11.92 -6.11
N PRO A 87 11.39 -12.13 -6.84
CA PRO A 87 12.22 -13.31 -6.68
C PRO A 87 12.59 -13.46 -5.21
N ARG A 88 12.27 -14.61 -4.61
CA ARG A 88 12.76 -14.91 -3.27
C ARG A 88 14.28 -15.00 -3.39
N ALA A 89 15.00 -14.05 -2.79
CA ALA A 89 16.44 -14.16 -2.64
C ALA A 89 16.70 -15.55 -2.05
N ARG A 90 17.37 -16.40 -2.82
CA ARG A 90 17.66 -17.78 -2.43
C ARG A 90 18.62 -17.67 -1.26
N ASN A 91 18.09 -17.82 -0.05
CA ASN A 91 18.89 -17.78 1.17
C ASN A 91 19.84 -18.99 1.11
N ARG A 92 21.06 -18.80 0.60
CA ARG A 92 22.16 -19.74 0.80
C ARG A 92 22.65 -19.49 2.22
N GLN A 93 22.17 -20.29 3.17
CA GLN A 93 22.87 -20.43 4.44
C GLN A 93 24.25 -21.07 4.15
N PRO A 94 25.37 -20.47 4.57
CA PRO A 94 26.64 -21.18 4.57
C PRO A 94 26.57 -22.32 5.60
N ALA A 95 27.12 -23.46 5.20
CA ALA A 95 27.26 -24.67 6.01
C ALA A 95 28.21 -24.45 7.20
#